data_AF-A0A518BTF4-F1
#
_entry.id   AF-A0A518BTF4-F1
#
_cell.length_a   1.000
_cell.length_b   1.000
_cell.length_c   1.000
_cell.angle_alpha   90.00
_cell.angle_beta   90.00
_cell.angle_gamma   90.00
#
_symmetry.space_group_name_H-M   'P 1'
#
loop_
_entity.id
_entity.type
_entity.pdbx_description
1 polymer ?
#
loop_
_entity_poly.entity_id
_entity_poly.type
_entity_poly.pdbx_seq_one_letter_code
_entity_poly.pdbx_strand_id
1 'polypeptide(L)'
;MADAQRHHASRLARCAASLAGLLLILLLAACSSPHRIEIDNALYSGNYGYARVEIQDDMEDDRDDRDYILDRMRVALLTMADGYPHAANTTFEELYDTLRIQGINADRTVASVVVNEGVKIWKGEPFEQALAFTYYGLQQASLGQWGNARAALDNALFYLRDFADDDEEFDKVELAERATDPDADEDYLDAGYIAQPSNYTLGYLLNGIANHQLGRPDESNEMLAFAAGLNPKLKETTELIRGGDYNTVLVVAWGLGPKKTAEGMDGAIAMFRPRTLSDNATLRVRHNEQDLGPFPVVTNVNQMATDHRWNNLEDVRVFKSIAGTAMVYGGLTAAQAGANNDNEALVIAGLVTALSGAMLKATASADTRYCEATAQRYYVVPLKLEPGKTVELTISGKPGSRLVLAGLDPPSGPRAQLRYVRLPTGPAIEQRPWATSGKVCYHTPYAKATIPLTADAAKPLPAGGRDARPPSDEVLADLLVVNAVPNITYGSLIEMYRREKWLLTIQDQYGRVGLHVLEGGRSLVSPLPGTTGFARLFGQIHPAYRGKSE
;
A
#
# COMPACT_ATOMS: atom_id res chain seq x y z
N MET A 1 44.06 -58.41 -12.27
CA MET A 1 42.66 -57.90 -12.31
C MET A 1 42.22 -57.23 -10.99
N ALA A 2 42.60 -57.74 -9.81
CA ALA A 2 42.20 -57.13 -8.52
C ALA A 2 42.75 -55.70 -8.27
N ASP A 3 43.97 -55.38 -8.73
CA ASP A 3 44.54 -54.02 -8.55
C ASP A 3 43.91 -52.96 -9.46
N ALA A 4 43.43 -53.35 -10.65
CA ALA A 4 42.74 -52.42 -11.55
C ALA A 4 41.40 -51.94 -10.97
N GLN A 5 40.68 -52.81 -10.24
CA GLN A 5 39.43 -52.44 -9.56
C GLN A 5 39.66 -51.51 -8.37
N ARG A 6 40.75 -51.66 -7.61
CA ARG A 6 41.08 -50.77 -6.48
C ARG A 6 41.43 -49.36 -6.94
N HIS A 7 42.15 -49.22 -8.05
CA HIS A 7 42.46 -47.90 -8.62
C HIS A 7 41.20 -47.18 -9.14
N HIS A 8 40.24 -47.91 -9.70
CA HIS A 8 38.99 -47.31 -10.21
C HIS A 8 38.08 -46.80 -9.07
N ALA A 9 37.94 -47.57 -7.99
CA ALA A 9 37.16 -47.16 -6.81
C ALA A 9 37.75 -45.92 -6.12
N SER A 10 39.09 -45.83 -6.04
CA SER A 10 39.77 -44.68 -5.42
C SER A 10 39.64 -43.38 -6.22
N ARG A 11 39.49 -43.46 -7.56
CA ARG A 11 39.26 -42.30 -8.43
C ARG A 11 37.82 -41.81 -8.34
N LEU A 12 36.85 -42.72 -8.30
CA LEU A 12 35.43 -42.39 -8.12
C LEU A 12 35.17 -41.72 -6.76
N ALA A 13 35.78 -42.20 -5.68
CA ALA A 13 35.65 -41.59 -4.36
C ALA A 13 36.23 -40.16 -4.30
N ARG A 14 37.36 -39.90 -4.99
CA ARG A 14 37.94 -38.56 -5.08
C ARG A 14 37.10 -37.61 -5.94
N CYS A 15 36.51 -38.10 -7.04
CA CYS A 15 35.58 -37.30 -7.84
C CYS A 15 34.30 -36.98 -7.05
N ALA A 16 33.71 -37.95 -6.33
CA ALA A 16 32.53 -37.73 -5.50
C ALA A 16 32.79 -36.74 -4.36
N ALA A 17 33.94 -36.84 -3.69
CA ALA A 17 34.35 -35.87 -2.65
C ALA A 17 34.59 -34.46 -3.22
N SER A 18 35.16 -34.36 -4.42
CA SER A 18 35.35 -33.06 -5.10
C SER A 18 34.02 -32.46 -5.54
N LEU A 19 33.08 -33.27 -6.03
CA LEU A 19 31.75 -32.82 -6.42
C LEU A 19 30.91 -32.38 -5.21
N ALA A 20 30.96 -33.14 -4.11
CA ALA A 20 30.32 -32.79 -2.84
C ALA A 20 30.91 -31.51 -2.22
N GLY A 21 32.23 -31.33 -2.30
CA GLY A 21 32.90 -30.10 -1.89
C GLY A 21 32.46 -28.89 -2.73
N LEU A 22 32.33 -29.05 -4.06
CA LEU A 22 31.87 -27.98 -4.95
C LEU A 22 30.39 -27.63 -4.69
N LEU A 23 29.54 -28.63 -4.44
CA LEU A 23 28.13 -28.43 -4.09
C LEU A 23 27.99 -27.71 -2.74
N LEU A 24 28.84 -28.03 -1.75
CA LEU A 24 28.87 -27.35 -0.46
C LEU A 24 29.33 -25.89 -0.58
N ILE A 25 30.30 -25.59 -1.44
CA ILE A 25 30.75 -24.21 -1.70
C ILE A 25 29.66 -23.41 -2.44
N LEU A 26 28.93 -24.02 -3.37
CA LEU A 26 27.77 -23.40 -4.03
C LEU A 26 26.62 -23.15 -3.06
N LEU A 27 26.41 -24.04 -2.08
CA LEU A 27 25.42 -23.84 -1.01
C LEU A 27 25.84 -22.75 0.00
N LEU A 28 27.14 -22.53 0.21
CA LEU A 28 27.65 -21.49 1.13
C LEU A 28 27.77 -20.10 0.49
N ALA A 29 27.96 -20.01 -0.83
CA ALA A 29 28.00 -18.74 -1.56
C ALA A 29 26.61 -18.13 -1.84
N ALA A 30 25.53 -18.89 -1.59
CA ALA A 30 24.15 -18.47 -1.89
C ALA A 30 23.43 -17.72 -0.75
N CYS A 31 24.08 -17.49 0.41
CA CYS A 31 23.40 -16.95 1.59
C CYS A 31 23.77 -15.50 1.98
N SER A 32 24.39 -14.71 1.09
CA SER A 32 24.44 -13.25 1.27
C SER A 32 23.38 -12.59 0.39
N SER A 33 22.09 -12.79 0.71
CA SER A 33 21.09 -11.86 0.19
C SER A 33 21.45 -10.47 0.70
N PRO A 34 21.54 -9.46 -0.19
CA PRO A 34 21.77 -8.09 0.25
C PRO A 34 20.76 -7.76 1.35
N HIS A 35 21.23 -7.07 2.38
CA HIS A 35 20.42 -6.70 3.54
C HIS A 35 19.36 -5.69 3.08
N ARG A 36 18.24 -6.22 2.56
CA ARG A 36 17.05 -5.46 2.22
C ARG A 36 16.55 -4.85 3.52
N ILE A 37 16.35 -3.53 3.56
CA ILE A 37 15.78 -2.90 4.74
C ILE A 37 14.44 -3.58 4.97
N GLU A 38 14.20 -4.03 6.19
CA GLU A 38 12.87 -4.51 6.54
C GLU A 38 11.91 -3.32 6.42
N ILE A 39 11.15 -3.26 5.31
CA ILE A 39 10.16 -2.22 5.01
C ILE A 39 9.26 -1.97 6.23
N ASP A 40 8.97 -3.02 6.99
CA ASP A 40 8.31 -3.03 8.28
C ASP A 40 8.90 -2.01 9.27
N ASN A 41 10.22 -2.02 9.47
CA ASN A 41 10.92 -1.09 10.37
C ASN A 41 10.85 0.36 9.86
N ALA A 42 10.95 0.55 8.55
CA ALA A 42 10.78 1.87 7.93
C ALA A 42 9.35 2.40 8.13
N LEU A 43 8.33 1.56 7.96
CA LEU A 43 6.93 1.88 8.20
C LEU A 43 6.67 2.21 9.68
N TYR A 44 7.21 1.42 10.61
CA TYR A 44 7.08 1.68 12.05
C TYR A 44 7.75 3.02 12.46
N SER A 45 8.91 3.33 11.88
CA SER A 45 9.66 4.56 12.16
C SER A 45 9.09 5.80 11.45
N GLY A 46 8.22 5.62 10.45
CA GLY A 46 7.71 6.71 9.61
C GLY A 46 8.71 7.16 8.53
N ASN A 47 9.73 6.35 8.26
CA ASN A 47 10.77 6.59 7.25
C ASN A 47 10.30 6.11 5.87
N TYR A 48 9.15 6.61 5.42
CA TYR A 48 8.51 6.18 4.18
C TYR A 48 9.38 6.47 2.94
N GLY A 49 10.13 7.59 2.94
CA GLY A 49 11.02 7.95 1.85
C GLY A 49 12.11 6.92 1.56
N TYR A 50 12.71 6.31 2.59
CA TYR A 50 13.71 5.24 2.43
C TYR A 50 13.10 3.96 1.85
N ALA A 51 12.01 3.47 2.46
CA ALA A 51 11.32 2.27 1.95
C ALA A 51 10.86 2.46 0.50
N ARG A 52 10.38 3.66 0.18
CA ARG A 52 9.93 4.00 -1.18
C ARG A 52 11.06 3.93 -2.19
N VAL A 53 12.20 4.55 -1.91
CA VAL A 53 13.35 4.57 -2.84
C VAL A 53 13.88 3.15 -3.05
N GLU A 54 13.96 2.35 -1.99
CA GLU A 54 14.41 0.96 -2.09
C GLU A 54 13.50 0.12 -3.01
N ILE A 55 12.18 0.20 -2.83
CA ILE A 55 11.25 -0.54 -3.70
C ILE A 55 11.28 0.03 -5.13
N GLN A 56 11.41 1.35 -5.26
CA GLN A 56 11.41 2.03 -6.56
C GLN A 56 12.58 1.62 -7.46
N ASP A 57 13.74 1.32 -6.86
CA ASP A 57 14.94 0.89 -7.57
C ASP A 57 14.85 -0.56 -8.07
N ASP A 58 13.97 -1.36 -7.45
CA ASP A 58 13.75 -2.79 -7.75
C ASP A 58 12.42 -3.06 -8.48
N MET A 59 11.68 -2.03 -8.94
CA MET A 59 10.36 -2.22 -9.55
C MET A 59 10.43 -3.02 -10.85
N GLU A 60 9.50 -3.95 -11.00
CA GLU A 60 9.29 -4.64 -12.27
C GLU A 60 8.63 -3.72 -13.32
N ASP A 61 9.19 -3.72 -14.53
CA ASP A 61 8.75 -2.90 -15.66
C ASP A 61 7.85 -3.70 -16.63
N ASP A 62 7.95 -5.04 -16.64
CA ASP A 62 7.09 -5.90 -17.45
C ASP A 62 5.67 -5.93 -16.90
N ARG A 63 4.71 -5.43 -17.71
CA ARG A 63 3.28 -5.39 -17.36
C ARG A 63 2.65 -6.76 -17.16
N ASP A 64 3.24 -7.78 -17.77
CA ASP A 64 2.77 -9.15 -17.68
C ASP A 64 3.37 -9.89 -16.48
N ASP A 65 4.37 -9.29 -15.81
CA ASP A 65 4.94 -9.85 -14.60
C ASP A 65 3.96 -9.74 -13.43
N ARG A 66 4.08 -10.72 -12.54
CA ARG A 66 3.22 -10.84 -11.40
C ARG A 66 3.45 -9.76 -10.35
N ASP A 67 4.64 -9.19 -10.23
CA ASP A 67 4.96 -8.17 -9.20
C ASP A 67 4.66 -6.74 -9.68
N TYR A 68 4.42 -6.53 -10.98
CA TYR A 68 4.18 -5.22 -11.59
C TYR A 68 3.16 -4.33 -10.85
N ILE A 69 1.97 -4.87 -10.56
CA ILE A 69 0.89 -4.14 -9.87
C ILE A 69 1.24 -3.93 -8.40
N LEU A 70 1.83 -4.95 -7.76
CA LEU A 70 2.16 -4.91 -6.34
C LEU A 70 3.23 -3.84 -6.05
N ASP A 71 4.28 -3.78 -6.86
CA ASP A 71 5.34 -2.80 -6.72
C ASP A 71 4.84 -1.37 -6.91
N ARG A 72 3.96 -1.16 -7.89
CA ARG A 72 3.28 0.14 -8.10
C ARG A 72 2.42 0.52 -6.92
N MET A 73 1.65 -0.43 -6.38
CA MET A 73 0.84 -0.19 -5.19
C MET A 73 1.71 0.18 -3.98
N ARG A 74 2.79 -0.56 -3.73
CA ARG A 74 3.75 -0.28 -2.64
C ARG A 74 4.35 1.11 -2.77
N VAL A 75 4.94 1.42 -3.92
CA VAL A 75 5.58 2.71 -4.17
C VAL A 75 4.58 3.84 -4.08
N ALA A 76 3.40 3.73 -4.69
CA ALA A 76 2.40 4.79 -4.67
C ALA A 76 1.87 5.06 -3.25
N LEU A 77 1.61 4.02 -2.45
CA LEU A 77 1.18 4.17 -1.06
C LEU A 77 2.26 4.81 -0.18
N LEU A 78 3.52 4.39 -0.33
CA LEU A 78 4.64 4.99 0.40
C LEU A 78 4.88 6.45 -0.02
N THR A 79 4.74 6.75 -1.31
CA THR A 79 4.83 8.13 -1.85
C THR A 79 3.75 9.03 -1.24
N MET A 80 2.53 8.52 -1.10
CA MET A 80 1.45 9.22 -0.41
C MET A 80 1.74 9.39 1.08
N ALA A 81 2.19 8.34 1.77
CA ALA A 81 2.52 8.39 3.20
C ALA A 81 3.64 9.39 3.52
N ASP A 82 4.59 9.54 2.60
CA ASP A 82 5.68 10.51 2.69
C ASP A 82 5.25 11.93 2.26
N GLY A 83 4.05 12.11 1.72
CA GLY A 83 3.45 13.42 1.44
C GLY A 83 3.69 13.97 0.03
N TYR A 84 3.90 13.11 -0.97
CA TYR A 84 4.20 13.49 -2.36
C TYR A 84 3.09 13.10 -3.36
N PRO A 85 1.85 13.61 -3.25
CA PRO A 85 0.77 13.21 -4.16
C PRO A 85 1.05 13.55 -5.63
N HIS A 86 1.84 14.59 -5.92
CA HIS A 86 2.25 14.91 -7.29
C HIS A 86 3.18 13.84 -7.88
N ALA A 87 4.16 13.35 -7.12
CA ALA A 87 5.10 12.33 -7.59
C ALA A 87 4.45 10.94 -7.68
N ALA A 88 3.38 10.70 -6.92
CA ALA A 88 2.65 9.44 -6.98
C ALA A 88 1.76 9.31 -8.24
N ASN A 89 1.54 10.40 -9.00
CA ASN A 89 0.53 10.45 -10.06
C ASN A 89 0.75 9.38 -11.14
N THR A 90 1.94 9.34 -11.75
CA THR A 90 2.25 8.39 -12.82
C THR A 90 2.11 6.95 -12.35
N THR A 91 2.65 6.61 -11.17
CA THR A 91 2.55 5.26 -10.60
C THR A 91 1.09 4.87 -10.32
N PHE A 92 0.27 5.80 -9.83
CA PHE A 92 -1.16 5.53 -9.63
C PHE A 92 -1.95 5.42 -10.94
N GLU A 93 -1.63 6.21 -11.97
CA GLU A 93 -2.28 6.09 -13.28
C GLU A 93 -2.01 4.70 -13.88
N GLU A 94 -0.77 4.22 -13.81
CA GLU A 94 -0.42 2.86 -14.24
C GLU A 94 -1.15 1.79 -13.44
N LEU A 95 -1.21 1.94 -12.11
CA LEU A 95 -1.95 1.04 -11.22
C LEU A 95 -3.45 1.03 -11.55
N TYR A 96 -4.05 2.21 -11.67
CA TYR A 96 -5.47 2.40 -11.94
C TYR A 96 -5.87 1.84 -13.30
N ASP A 97 -5.09 2.15 -14.35
CA ASP A 97 -5.37 1.64 -15.69
C ASP A 97 -5.24 0.12 -15.75
N THR A 98 -4.24 -0.46 -15.08
CA THR A 98 -4.07 -1.91 -15.06
C THR A 98 -5.22 -2.60 -14.33
N LEU A 99 -5.60 -2.11 -13.14
CA LEU A 99 -6.75 -2.65 -12.38
C LEU A 99 -8.07 -2.52 -13.15
N ARG A 100 -8.26 -1.42 -13.87
CA ARG A 100 -9.47 -1.16 -14.66
C ARG A 100 -9.55 -2.03 -15.92
N ILE A 101 -8.47 -2.10 -16.71
CA ILE A 101 -8.43 -2.87 -17.96
C ILE A 101 -8.60 -4.36 -17.69
N GLN A 102 -7.98 -4.85 -16.62
CA GLN A 102 -8.01 -6.26 -16.29
C GLN A 102 -9.27 -6.71 -15.56
N GLY A 103 -10.22 -5.79 -15.34
CA GLY A 103 -11.62 -6.04 -15.01
C GLY A 103 -11.86 -6.69 -13.65
N ILE A 104 -12.50 -5.95 -12.76
CA ILE A 104 -13.35 -6.49 -11.68
C ILE A 104 -14.75 -6.86 -12.22
N ASN A 105 -15.16 -6.25 -13.34
CA ASN A 105 -16.54 -6.27 -13.88
C ASN A 105 -16.73 -7.04 -15.18
N ALA A 106 -15.70 -7.71 -15.72
CA ALA A 106 -15.99 -8.81 -16.63
C ALA A 106 -16.32 -9.99 -15.72
N ASP A 107 -17.58 -10.43 -15.73
CA ASP A 107 -18.21 -11.47 -14.90
C ASP A 107 -17.51 -12.84 -14.83
N ARG A 108 -16.25 -12.94 -15.27
CA ARG A 108 -15.46 -14.15 -15.51
C ARG A 108 -14.25 -14.29 -14.58
N THR A 109 -14.18 -13.53 -13.49
CA THR A 109 -13.01 -13.52 -12.59
C THR A 109 -12.78 -14.87 -11.90
N VAL A 110 -13.83 -15.68 -11.68
CA VAL A 110 -13.66 -17.03 -11.11
C VAL A 110 -13.38 -18.08 -12.18
N ALA A 111 -14.14 -18.10 -13.29
CA ALA A 111 -13.92 -19.04 -14.39
C ALA A 111 -12.50 -18.94 -15.00
N SER A 112 -11.95 -17.72 -15.12
CA SER A 112 -10.58 -17.51 -15.59
C SER A 112 -9.49 -17.91 -14.57
N VAL A 113 -9.76 -17.80 -13.27
CA VAL A 113 -8.86 -18.25 -12.20
C VAL A 113 -8.85 -19.77 -12.06
N VAL A 114 -9.92 -20.47 -12.46
CA VAL A 114 -10.00 -21.94 -12.43
C VAL A 114 -9.35 -22.57 -13.67
N VAL A 115 -9.46 -21.97 -14.86
CA VAL A 115 -9.11 -22.65 -16.13
C VAL A 115 -7.87 -22.08 -16.84
N ASN A 116 -7.45 -20.83 -16.60
CA ASN A 116 -6.42 -20.19 -17.45
C ASN A 116 -5.17 -19.77 -16.66
N GLU A 117 -4.21 -20.70 -16.51
CA GLU A 117 -2.96 -20.46 -15.79
C GLU A 117 -1.93 -19.58 -16.54
N GLY A 118 -2.22 -19.19 -17.78
CA GLY A 118 -1.25 -18.53 -18.68
C GLY A 118 -1.05 -17.03 -18.47
N VAL A 119 -1.89 -16.33 -17.69
CA VAL A 119 -1.78 -14.88 -17.45
C VAL A 119 -2.03 -14.61 -15.96
N LYS A 120 -0.99 -14.63 -15.13
CA LYS A 120 -1.11 -14.55 -13.65
C LYS A 120 -0.52 -13.28 -13.07
N ILE A 121 -0.95 -12.11 -13.54
CA ILE A 121 -0.61 -10.82 -12.92
C ILE A 121 -1.25 -10.78 -11.51
N TRP A 122 -0.49 -10.38 -10.48
CA TRP A 122 -1.06 -10.21 -9.14
C TRP A 122 -2.04 -9.04 -9.17
N LYS A 123 -3.30 -9.27 -8.81
CA LYS A 123 -4.32 -8.20 -8.70
C LYS A 123 -4.60 -7.79 -7.25
N GLY A 124 -4.08 -8.56 -6.28
CA GLY A 124 -4.46 -8.46 -4.89
C GLY A 124 -5.87 -9.00 -4.62
N GLU A 125 -6.20 -9.16 -3.34
CA GLU A 125 -7.55 -9.50 -2.92
C GLU A 125 -8.52 -8.32 -3.12
N PRO A 126 -9.84 -8.54 -3.22
CA PRO A 126 -10.83 -7.48 -3.41
C PRO A 126 -10.64 -6.25 -2.48
N PHE A 127 -10.33 -6.45 -1.20
CA PHE A 127 -10.11 -5.31 -0.30
C PHE A 127 -8.84 -4.52 -0.63
N GLU A 128 -7.78 -5.18 -1.12
CA GLU A 128 -6.54 -4.51 -1.55
C GLU A 128 -6.82 -3.66 -2.81
N GLN A 129 -7.66 -4.16 -3.72
CA GLN A 129 -8.08 -3.43 -4.91
C GLN A 129 -8.94 -2.20 -4.56
N ALA A 130 -9.92 -2.35 -3.65
CA ALA A 130 -10.71 -1.23 -3.15
C ALA A 130 -9.84 -0.17 -2.48
N LEU A 131 -8.82 -0.59 -1.71
CA LEU A 131 -7.83 0.32 -1.14
C LEU A 131 -7.01 1.00 -2.23
N ALA A 132 -6.54 0.29 -3.26
CA ALA A 132 -5.77 0.88 -4.37
C ALA A 132 -6.56 2.00 -5.08
N PHE A 133 -7.81 1.76 -5.43
CA PHE A 133 -8.70 2.77 -6.00
C PHE A 133 -8.91 3.96 -5.04
N THR A 134 -9.07 3.67 -3.75
CA THR A 134 -9.22 4.72 -2.74
C THR A 134 -7.98 5.60 -2.65
N TYR A 135 -6.78 5.01 -2.62
CA TYR A 135 -5.53 5.76 -2.57
C TYR A 135 -5.33 6.63 -3.81
N TYR A 136 -5.71 6.15 -4.99
CA TYR A 136 -5.74 6.98 -6.18
C TYR A 136 -6.73 8.15 -6.03
N GLY A 137 -7.93 7.88 -5.50
CA GLY A 137 -8.90 8.93 -5.18
C GLY A 137 -8.37 9.97 -4.19
N LEU A 138 -7.67 9.53 -3.13
CA LEU A 138 -7.01 10.41 -2.15
C LEU A 138 -5.91 11.25 -2.80
N GLN A 139 -5.13 10.66 -3.70
CA GLN A 139 -4.08 11.38 -4.43
C GLN A 139 -4.70 12.47 -5.31
N GLN A 140 -5.70 12.13 -6.13
CA GLN A 140 -6.40 13.10 -6.98
C GLN A 140 -7.05 14.22 -6.16
N ALA A 141 -7.70 13.89 -5.04
CA ALA A 141 -8.28 14.89 -4.14
C ALA A 141 -7.21 15.79 -3.49
N SER A 142 -6.03 15.24 -3.15
CA SER A 142 -4.89 16.03 -2.64
C SER A 142 -4.37 17.02 -3.68
N LEU A 143 -4.55 16.72 -4.97
CA LEU A 143 -4.25 17.61 -6.10
C LEU A 143 -5.42 18.55 -6.46
N GLY A 144 -6.53 18.52 -5.71
CA GLY A 144 -7.74 19.30 -5.99
C GLY A 144 -8.59 18.77 -7.16
N GLN A 145 -8.25 17.60 -7.70
CA GLN A 145 -8.93 16.93 -8.82
C GLN A 145 -10.10 16.09 -8.34
N TRP A 146 -11.08 16.74 -7.71
CA TRP A 146 -12.24 16.07 -7.10
C TRP A 146 -13.09 15.24 -8.07
N GLY A 147 -13.11 15.59 -9.36
CA GLY A 147 -13.79 14.81 -10.40
C GLY A 147 -13.16 13.43 -10.62
N ASN A 148 -11.84 13.40 -10.76
CA ASN A 148 -11.07 12.15 -10.87
C ASN A 148 -11.13 11.36 -9.56
N ALA A 149 -11.07 12.06 -8.43
CA ALA A 149 -11.23 11.44 -7.12
C ALA A 149 -12.56 10.70 -6.99
N ARG A 150 -13.68 11.34 -7.35
CA ARG A 150 -15.01 10.71 -7.35
C ARG A 150 -15.04 9.46 -8.24
N ALA A 151 -14.52 9.55 -9.47
CA ALA A 151 -14.51 8.41 -10.40
C ALA A 151 -13.67 7.23 -9.86
N ALA A 152 -12.52 7.50 -9.25
CA ALA A 152 -11.71 6.47 -8.60
C ALA A 152 -12.46 5.83 -7.42
N LEU A 153 -13.13 6.65 -6.60
CA LEU A 153 -13.91 6.18 -5.45
C LEU A 153 -15.15 5.39 -5.85
N ASP A 154 -15.80 5.71 -6.97
CA ASP A 154 -16.88 4.89 -7.55
C ASP A 154 -16.35 3.47 -7.88
N ASN A 155 -15.14 3.37 -8.46
CA ASN A 155 -14.51 2.08 -8.74
C ASN A 155 -14.07 1.33 -7.48
N ALA A 156 -13.93 1.99 -6.32
CA ALA A 156 -13.65 1.32 -5.06
C ALA A 156 -14.89 0.68 -4.43
N LEU A 157 -16.09 0.96 -4.94
CA LEU A 157 -17.40 0.55 -4.40
C LEU A 157 -18.06 -0.55 -5.26
N PHE A 158 -17.25 -1.38 -5.91
CA PHE A 158 -17.76 -2.50 -6.70
C PHE A 158 -18.57 -3.48 -5.85
N TYR A 159 -19.45 -4.23 -6.50
CA TYR A 159 -20.27 -5.25 -5.84
C TYR A 159 -19.41 -6.44 -5.41
N LEU A 160 -19.68 -6.96 -4.22
CA LEU A 160 -19.07 -8.18 -3.71
C LEU A 160 -19.99 -9.36 -3.99
N ARG A 161 -19.40 -10.55 -4.11
CA ARG A 161 -20.15 -11.81 -4.16
C ARG A 161 -20.32 -12.31 -2.74
N ASP A 162 -21.56 -12.60 -2.35
CA ASP A 162 -21.89 -13.29 -1.11
C ASP A 162 -22.38 -14.71 -1.43
N PHE A 163 -21.92 -15.66 -0.63
CA PHE A 163 -22.28 -17.09 -0.73
C PHE A 163 -23.44 -17.45 0.22
N ALA A 164 -23.90 -16.49 1.02
CA ALA A 164 -24.97 -16.70 1.98
C ALA A 164 -26.34 -16.47 1.34
N ASP A 165 -27.01 -17.56 0.95
CA ASP A 165 -28.46 -17.64 0.97
C ASP A 165 -28.85 -18.81 1.89
N ASP A 166 -29.69 -18.50 2.89
CA ASP A 166 -30.41 -19.33 3.89
C ASP A 166 -29.70 -20.50 4.59
N ASP A 167 -29.36 -20.33 5.89
CA ASP A 167 -29.28 -21.29 7.03
C ASP A 167 -28.66 -22.71 6.86
N GLU A 168 -28.27 -23.13 5.66
CA GLU A 168 -27.55 -24.35 5.37
C GLU A 168 -26.05 -24.00 5.35
N GLU A 169 -25.34 -24.51 6.35
CA GLU A 169 -23.88 -24.60 6.32
C GLU A 169 -23.51 -25.39 5.07
N PHE A 170 -23.19 -24.69 3.97
CA PHE A 170 -22.77 -25.32 2.72
C PHE A 170 -21.64 -26.30 3.01
N ASP A 171 -21.93 -27.59 2.91
CA ASP A 171 -20.92 -28.61 3.12
C ASP A 171 -19.92 -28.51 1.96
N LYS A 172 -18.73 -28.00 2.28
CA LYS A 172 -17.62 -27.85 1.33
C LYS A 172 -17.28 -29.19 0.67
N VAL A 173 -17.63 -30.31 1.31
CA VAL A 173 -17.50 -31.67 0.75
C VAL A 173 -18.56 -31.95 -0.31
N GLU A 174 -19.84 -31.62 -0.09
CA GLU A 174 -20.91 -31.80 -1.08
C GLU A 174 -20.67 -30.98 -2.35
N LEU A 175 -20.13 -29.77 -2.19
CA LEU A 175 -19.74 -28.91 -3.32
C LEU A 175 -18.56 -29.52 -4.11
N ALA A 176 -17.59 -30.12 -3.40
CA ALA A 176 -16.46 -30.83 -4.01
C ALA A 176 -16.90 -32.11 -4.73
N GLU A 177 -17.81 -32.88 -4.15
CA GLU A 177 -18.37 -34.09 -4.76
C GLU A 177 -19.17 -33.75 -6.02
N ARG A 178 -20.06 -32.75 -5.98
CA ARG A 178 -20.84 -32.32 -7.15
C ARG A 178 -19.99 -31.71 -8.25
N ALA A 179 -18.90 -31.03 -7.93
CA ALA A 179 -18.03 -30.46 -8.94
C ALA A 179 -17.08 -31.49 -9.59
N THR A 180 -16.97 -32.70 -9.02
CA THR A 180 -16.43 -33.87 -9.74
C THR A 180 -17.45 -34.54 -10.66
N ASP A 181 -18.70 -34.04 -10.61
CA ASP A 181 -19.84 -34.22 -11.50
C ASP A 181 -19.55 -33.99 -12.99
N PRO A 182 -19.29 -34.96 -13.88
CA PRO A 182 -19.08 -34.65 -15.30
C PRO A 182 -20.29 -33.98 -15.97
N ASP A 183 -21.48 -34.17 -15.40
CA ASP A 183 -22.75 -33.62 -15.86
C ASP A 183 -23.15 -32.34 -15.07
N ALA A 184 -22.31 -31.85 -14.15
CA ALA A 184 -22.58 -30.64 -13.39
C ALA A 184 -22.54 -29.41 -14.30
N ASP A 185 -23.66 -28.71 -14.40
CA ASP A 185 -23.83 -27.52 -15.24
C ASP A 185 -22.84 -26.42 -14.85
N GLU A 186 -22.16 -25.79 -15.82
CA GLU A 186 -21.27 -24.66 -15.59
C GLU A 186 -22.02 -23.51 -14.88
N ASP A 187 -23.33 -23.43 -15.10
CA ASP A 187 -24.24 -22.48 -14.45
C ASP A 187 -24.33 -22.67 -12.93
N TYR A 188 -24.05 -23.85 -12.36
CA TYR A 188 -24.16 -24.08 -10.90
C TYR A 188 -23.07 -23.34 -10.12
N LEU A 189 -21.87 -23.22 -10.69
CA LEU A 189 -20.82 -22.42 -10.07
C LEU A 189 -21.18 -20.94 -10.04
N ASP A 190 -22.01 -20.46 -10.97
CA ASP A 190 -22.50 -19.07 -11.01
C ASP A 190 -23.86 -18.86 -10.30
N ALA A 191 -24.67 -19.91 -10.11
CA ALA A 191 -26.03 -19.85 -9.56
C ALA A 191 -26.12 -19.62 -8.03
N GLY A 192 -25.02 -19.76 -7.29
CA GLY A 192 -24.97 -19.58 -5.84
C GLY A 192 -24.57 -18.19 -5.35
N TYR A 193 -24.38 -17.21 -6.25
CA TYR A 193 -23.88 -15.88 -5.88
C TYR A 193 -24.98 -14.83 -5.84
N ILE A 194 -25.03 -14.08 -4.75
CA ILE A 194 -25.78 -12.82 -4.69
C ILE A 194 -24.79 -11.66 -4.76
N ALA A 195 -24.92 -10.84 -5.79
CA ALA A 195 -24.19 -9.58 -5.88
C ALA A 195 -24.72 -8.60 -4.84
N GLN A 196 -23.88 -8.21 -3.89
CA GLN A 196 -24.23 -7.25 -2.84
C GLN A 196 -23.37 -5.99 -2.93
N PRO A 197 -23.91 -4.80 -2.63
CA PRO A 197 -23.10 -3.61 -2.45
C PRO A 197 -22.00 -3.86 -1.40
N SER A 198 -20.79 -3.38 -1.67
CA SER A 198 -19.71 -3.49 -0.69
C SER A 198 -20.07 -2.81 0.64
N ASN A 199 -19.53 -3.29 1.76
CA ASN A 199 -19.61 -2.61 3.06
C ASN A 199 -18.44 -1.64 3.28
N TYR A 200 -17.83 -1.12 2.19
CA TYR A 200 -16.60 -0.34 2.25
C TYR A 200 -16.84 1.12 2.70
N THR A 201 -16.99 1.31 4.00
CA THR A 201 -17.39 2.59 4.60
C THR A 201 -16.49 3.78 4.22
N LEU A 202 -15.16 3.57 4.12
CA LEU A 202 -14.23 4.63 3.70
C LEU A 202 -14.50 5.11 2.28
N GLY A 203 -14.79 4.18 1.36
CA GLY A 203 -15.14 4.50 -0.03
C GLY A 203 -16.37 5.40 -0.09
N TYR A 204 -17.48 5.01 0.57
CA TYR A 204 -18.72 5.79 0.59
C TYR A 204 -18.51 7.17 1.21
N LEU A 205 -17.81 7.25 2.35
CA LEU A 205 -17.58 8.52 3.03
C LEU A 205 -16.77 9.50 2.17
N LEU A 206 -15.68 9.03 1.55
CA LEU A 206 -14.86 9.85 0.67
C LEU A 206 -15.58 10.22 -0.64
N ASN A 207 -16.41 9.31 -1.17
CA ASN A 207 -17.22 9.58 -2.36
C ASN A 207 -18.26 10.68 -2.07
N GLY A 208 -18.89 10.62 -0.90
CA GLY A 208 -19.77 11.68 -0.39
C GLY A 208 -19.07 13.04 -0.31
N ILE A 209 -17.85 13.07 0.22
CA ILE A 209 -17.01 14.29 0.24
C ILE A 209 -16.70 14.78 -1.19
N ALA A 210 -16.30 13.90 -2.09
CA ALA A 210 -15.98 14.28 -3.46
C ALA A 210 -17.19 14.88 -4.20
N ASN A 211 -18.39 14.31 -4.03
CA ASN A 211 -19.62 14.87 -4.56
C ASN A 211 -19.96 16.23 -3.94
N HIS A 212 -19.78 16.39 -2.61
CA HIS A 212 -19.95 17.69 -1.95
C HIS A 212 -19.03 18.76 -2.58
N GLN A 213 -17.76 18.44 -2.78
CA GLN A 213 -16.77 19.36 -3.38
C GLN A 213 -17.03 19.67 -4.87
N LEU A 214 -17.83 18.86 -5.54
CA LEU A 214 -18.29 19.06 -6.91
C LEU A 214 -19.64 19.79 -7.01
N GLY A 215 -20.26 20.16 -5.89
CA GLY A 215 -21.57 20.80 -5.87
C GLY A 215 -22.71 19.83 -6.22
N ARG A 216 -22.58 18.56 -5.83
CA ARG A 216 -23.55 17.48 -6.03
C ARG A 216 -24.14 17.01 -4.68
N PRO A 217 -25.02 17.80 -4.07
CA PRO A 217 -25.47 17.57 -2.70
C PRO A 217 -26.34 16.31 -2.56
N ASP A 218 -27.11 15.94 -3.59
CA ASP A 218 -28.01 14.78 -3.51
C ASP A 218 -27.21 13.47 -3.48
N GLU A 219 -26.27 13.29 -4.41
CA GLU A 219 -25.35 12.16 -4.44
C GLU A 219 -24.44 12.15 -3.20
N SER A 220 -24.01 13.33 -2.74
CA SER A 220 -23.26 13.44 -1.49
C SER A 220 -24.08 12.91 -0.30
N ASN A 221 -25.32 13.36 -0.17
CA ASN A 221 -26.20 12.98 0.93
C ASN A 221 -26.51 11.47 0.94
N GLU A 222 -26.72 10.88 -0.23
CA GLU A 222 -26.92 9.43 -0.40
C GLU A 222 -25.69 8.64 0.09
N MET A 223 -24.50 8.98 -0.40
CA MET A 223 -23.26 8.29 -0.02
C MET A 223 -22.95 8.45 1.48
N LEU A 224 -23.18 9.65 2.04
CA LEU A 224 -23.00 9.91 3.47
C LEU A 224 -24.04 9.18 4.33
N ALA A 225 -25.29 9.06 3.86
CA ALA A 225 -26.32 8.29 4.55
C ALA A 225 -25.98 6.79 4.55
N PHE A 226 -25.49 6.26 3.44
CA PHE A 226 -25.05 4.87 3.34
C PHE A 226 -23.87 4.58 4.29
N ALA A 227 -22.85 5.46 4.31
CA ALA A 227 -21.72 5.34 5.24
C ALA A 227 -22.16 5.35 6.71
N ALA A 228 -23.10 6.23 7.09
CA ALA A 228 -23.66 6.28 8.44
C ALA A 228 -24.56 5.05 8.76
N GLY A 229 -25.21 4.47 7.76
CA GLY A 229 -25.96 3.22 7.89
C GLY A 229 -25.04 2.02 8.18
N LEU A 230 -23.91 1.91 7.48
CA LEU A 230 -22.90 0.87 7.72
C LEU A 230 -22.20 1.03 9.07
N ASN A 231 -21.91 2.28 9.47
CA ASN A 231 -21.24 2.58 10.74
C ASN A 231 -21.92 3.77 11.43
N PRO A 232 -22.88 3.52 12.34
CA PRO A 232 -23.63 4.58 13.03
C PRO A 232 -22.78 5.56 13.83
N LYS A 233 -21.54 5.18 14.21
CA LYS A 233 -20.60 6.09 14.90
C LYS A 233 -20.18 7.26 14.02
N LEU A 234 -20.33 7.16 12.70
CA LEU A 234 -19.98 8.22 11.74
C LEU A 234 -21.06 9.30 11.61
N LYS A 235 -22.22 9.18 12.26
CA LYS A 235 -23.33 10.13 12.10
C LYS A 235 -22.87 11.59 12.28
N GLU A 236 -22.15 11.89 13.36
CA GLU A 236 -21.63 13.23 13.62
C GLU A 236 -20.66 13.71 12.52
N THR A 237 -19.73 12.85 12.10
CA THR A 237 -18.80 13.16 10.98
C THR A 237 -19.55 13.43 9.68
N THR A 238 -20.59 12.65 9.37
CA THR A 238 -21.40 12.86 8.17
C THR A 238 -22.20 14.15 8.22
N GLU A 239 -22.75 14.54 9.38
CA GLU A 239 -23.44 15.83 9.52
C GLU A 239 -22.50 17.02 9.40
N LEU A 240 -21.27 16.92 9.93
CA LEU A 240 -20.24 17.94 9.73
C LEU A 240 -19.92 18.14 8.24
N ILE A 241 -19.84 17.05 7.47
CA ILE A 241 -19.61 17.10 6.02
C ILE A 241 -20.83 17.71 5.30
N ARG A 242 -22.06 17.30 5.64
CA ARG A 242 -23.28 17.87 5.04
C ARG A 242 -23.45 19.36 5.32
N GLY A 243 -23.03 19.80 6.51
CA GLY A 243 -23.07 21.21 6.90
C GLY A 243 -22.10 22.09 6.10
N GLY A 244 -21.10 21.49 5.44
CA GLY A 244 -20.14 22.20 4.59
C GLY A 244 -19.17 23.12 5.32
N ASP A 245 -19.16 23.12 6.67
CA ASP A 245 -18.31 24.00 7.47
C ASP A 245 -16.88 23.44 7.65
N TYR A 246 -16.22 23.13 6.53
CA TYR A 246 -14.85 22.66 6.50
C TYR A 246 -14.11 23.17 5.26
N ASN A 247 -12.82 23.44 5.41
CA ASN A 247 -11.93 23.84 4.31
C ASN A 247 -10.79 22.83 4.11
N THR A 248 -10.69 21.83 4.97
CA THR A 248 -9.67 20.79 4.91
C THR A 248 -10.26 19.45 5.33
N VAL A 249 -9.87 18.39 4.64
CA VAL A 249 -10.17 17.01 5.03
C VAL A 249 -8.86 16.29 5.31
N LEU A 250 -8.71 15.74 6.52
CA LEU A 250 -7.61 14.83 6.82
C LEU A 250 -8.10 13.39 6.69
N VAL A 251 -7.35 12.59 5.94
CA VAL A 251 -7.50 11.13 5.93
C VAL A 251 -6.31 10.56 6.68
N VAL A 252 -6.57 10.13 7.91
CA VAL A 252 -5.53 9.71 8.84
C VAL A 252 -5.48 8.19 8.88
N ALA A 253 -4.31 7.63 8.60
CA ALA A 253 -4.04 6.20 8.64
C ALA A 253 -3.16 5.85 9.85
N TRP A 254 -3.41 4.69 10.47
CA TRP A 254 -2.60 4.19 11.58
C TRP A 254 -2.51 2.66 11.59
N GLY A 255 -1.44 2.14 12.18
CA GLY A 255 -1.16 0.70 12.25
C GLY A 255 -0.66 0.14 10.93
N LEU A 256 -0.16 -1.08 10.93
CA LEU A 256 0.24 -1.83 9.75
C LEU A 256 -0.85 -2.82 9.37
N GLY A 257 -1.24 -2.83 8.09
CA GLY A 257 -2.24 -3.74 7.53
C GLY A 257 -1.88 -5.21 7.74
N PRO A 258 -2.80 -6.15 7.46
CA PRO A 258 -2.55 -7.56 7.68
C PRO A 258 -1.44 -8.09 6.76
N LYS A 259 -0.70 -9.08 7.26
CA LYS A 259 0.28 -9.87 6.49
C LYS A 259 -0.41 -11.09 5.93
N LYS A 260 -0.22 -11.37 4.64
CA LYS A 260 -0.66 -12.62 4.04
C LYS A 260 0.34 -13.74 4.33
N THR A 261 -0.13 -14.87 4.83
CA THR A 261 0.68 -16.05 5.15
C THR A 261 0.05 -17.30 4.57
N ALA A 262 0.88 -18.25 4.15
CA ALA A 262 0.41 -19.58 3.72
C ALA A 262 0.23 -20.47 4.96
N GLU A 263 -0.92 -21.14 5.04
CA GLU A 263 -1.29 -22.09 6.08
C GLU A 263 -1.91 -23.36 5.48
N GLY A 264 -2.28 -24.31 6.35
CA GLY A 264 -2.86 -25.58 5.95
C GLY A 264 -1.85 -26.62 5.50
N MET A 265 -2.35 -27.81 5.15
CA MET A 265 -1.54 -28.84 4.52
C MET A 265 -1.07 -28.28 3.16
N ASP A 266 0.24 -28.26 2.96
CA ASP A 266 0.89 -27.78 1.72
C ASP A 266 0.86 -26.26 1.49
N GLY A 267 0.50 -25.44 2.48
CA GLY A 267 0.50 -23.98 2.33
C GLY A 267 -0.55 -23.48 1.32
N ALA A 268 -1.61 -24.25 1.09
CA ALA A 268 -2.65 -23.96 0.11
C ALA A 268 -3.63 -22.86 0.55
N ILE A 269 -3.65 -22.52 1.85
CA ILE A 269 -4.59 -21.57 2.44
C ILE A 269 -3.88 -20.22 2.62
N ALA A 270 -4.37 -19.15 1.98
CA ALA A 270 -3.91 -17.80 2.27
C ALA A 270 -4.68 -17.23 3.47
N MET A 271 -3.96 -16.94 4.54
CA MET A 271 -4.54 -16.27 5.71
C MET A 271 -3.95 -14.87 5.89
N PHE A 272 -4.83 -13.92 6.21
CA PHE A 272 -4.42 -12.57 6.61
C PHE A 272 -4.26 -12.50 8.13
N ARG A 273 -3.01 -12.35 8.58
CA ARG A 273 -2.65 -12.21 9.99
C ARG A 273 -2.45 -10.74 10.34
N PRO A 274 -3.12 -10.20 11.38
CA PRO A 274 -3.00 -8.80 11.74
C PRO A 274 -1.58 -8.49 12.23
N ARG A 275 -0.91 -7.49 11.62
CA ARG A 275 0.39 -6.98 12.09
C ARG A 275 0.23 -5.93 13.20
N THR A 276 -0.85 -5.14 13.10
CA THR A 276 -1.36 -4.32 14.19
C THR A 276 -2.74 -4.83 14.55
N LEU A 277 -3.01 -5.08 15.83
CA LEU A 277 -4.30 -5.60 16.26
C LEU A 277 -5.41 -4.55 16.09
N SER A 278 -6.59 -5.04 15.74
CA SER A 278 -7.82 -4.26 15.71
C SER A 278 -8.25 -3.89 17.12
N ASP A 279 -8.62 -2.63 17.33
CA ASP A 279 -9.35 -2.16 18.51
C ASP A 279 -10.26 -0.99 18.10
N ASN A 280 -11.05 -0.47 19.04
CA ASN A 280 -11.98 0.66 18.82
C ASN A 280 -11.38 2.02 19.19
N ALA A 281 -10.04 2.13 19.31
CA ALA A 281 -9.42 3.40 19.66
C ALA A 281 -9.77 4.48 18.65
N THR A 282 -10.26 5.62 19.13
CA THR A 282 -10.62 6.79 18.30
C THR A 282 -9.38 7.63 18.03
N LEU A 283 -9.43 8.44 16.97
CA LEU A 283 -8.48 9.52 16.74
C LEU A 283 -8.89 10.75 17.55
N ARG A 284 -8.00 11.32 18.35
CA ARG A 284 -8.15 12.64 18.98
C ARG A 284 -7.50 13.67 18.09
N VAL A 285 -8.21 14.77 17.86
CA VAL A 285 -7.74 15.88 17.04
C VAL A 285 -7.79 17.15 17.87
N ARG A 286 -6.67 17.87 17.93
CA ARG A 286 -6.62 19.22 18.52
C ARG A 286 -6.18 20.22 17.47
N HIS A 287 -6.87 21.33 17.37
CA HIS A 287 -6.52 22.44 16.48
C HIS A 287 -6.28 23.68 17.34
N ASN A 288 -5.06 24.23 17.32
CA ASN A 288 -4.68 25.36 18.17
C ASN A 288 -5.09 25.17 19.65
N GLU A 289 -4.69 24.03 20.25
CA GLU A 289 -5.02 23.59 21.61
C GLU A 289 -6.48 23.19 21.88
N GLN A 290 -7.44 23.65 21.07
CA GLN A 290 -8.85 23.26 21.13
C GLN A 290 -9.00 21.79 20.75
N ASP A 291 -9.61 21.00 21.63
CA ASP A 291 -9.98 19.61 21.36
C ASP A 291 -11.25 19.59 20.50
N LEU A 292 -11.14 19.01 19.30
CA LEU A 292 -12.25 18.85 18.37
C LEU A 292 -13.01 17.54 18.58
N GLY A 293 -12.60 16.75 19.59
CA GLY A 293 -13.27 15.52 19.97
C GLY A 293 -12.68 14.26 19.32
N PRO A 294 -13.25 13.10 19.69
CA PRO A 294 -12.85 11.81 19.14
C PRO A 294 -13.51 11.54 17.78
N PHE A 295 -12.71 11.14 16.80
CA PHE A 295 -13.17 10.66 15.50
C PHE A 295 -13.11 9.12 15.49
N PRO A 296 -14.20 8.42 15.16
CA PRO A 296 -14.24 6.97 15.16
C PRO A 296 -13.46 6.37 13.98
N VAL A 297 -13.11 5.09 14.10
CA VAL A 297 -12.56 4.32 12.98
C VAL A 297 -13.60 4.27 11.86
N VAL A 298 -13.22 4.73 10.67
CA VAL A 298 -14.05 4.69 9.46
C VAL A 298 -13.95 3.32 8.81
N THR A 299 -12.74 2.76 8.74
CA THR A 299 -12.51 1.44 8.15
C THR A 299 -11.38 0.73 8.87
N ASN A 300 -11.57 -0.57 9.07
CA ASN A 300 -10.61 -1.49 9.66
C ASN A 300 -10.24 -2.56 8.62
N VAL A 301 -9.01 -2.51 8.13
CA VAL A 301 -8.52 -3.39 7.06
C VAL A 301 -8.37 -4.84 7.53
N ASN A 302 -8.08 -5.08 8.80
CA ASN A 302 -8.06 -6.46 9.30
C ASN A 302 -9.45 -7.08 9.24
N GLN A 303 -10.50 -6.33 9.55
CA GLN A 303 -11.88 -6.83 9.46
C GLN A 303 -12.27 -7.12 8.01
N MET A 304 -11.92 -6.23 7.09
CA MET A 304 -12.11 -6.48 5.65
C MET A 304 -11.37 -7.74 5.20
N ALA A 305 -10.10 -7.90 5.58
CA ALA A 305 -9.29 -9.04 5.17
C ALA A 305 -9.76 -10.39 5.75
N THR A 306 -10.58 -10.38 6.81
CA THR A 306 -11.19 -11.58 7.40
C THR A 306 -12.65 -11.81 6.96
N ASP A 307 -13.28 -10.83 6.32
CA ASP A 307 -14.65 -10.94 5.82
C ASP A 307 -14.64 -11.74 4.51
N HIS A 308 -15.43 -12.82 4.45
CA HIS A 308 -15.42 -13.77 3.34
C HIS A 308 -15.79 -13.10 2.01
N ARG A 309 -16.64 -12.06 2.04
CA ARG A 309 -17.02 -11.29 0.84
C ARG A 309 -15.84 -10.57 0.20
N TRP A 310 -14.85 -10.20 1.03
CA TRP A 310 -13.62 -9.52 0.61
C TRP A 310 -12.45 -10.47 0.38
N ASN A 311 -12.54 -11.72 0.85
CA ASN A 311 -11.51 -12.76 0.74
C ASN A 311 -12.05 -13.99 -0.02
N ASN A 312 -12.96 -13.79 -0.97
CA ASN A 312 -13.66 -14.86 -1.68
C ASN A 312 -12.77 -15.70 -2.61
N LEU A 313 -11.57 -15.23 -2.95
CA LEU A 313 -10.60 -16.03 -3.71
C LEU A 313 -10.10 -17.23 -2.91
N GLU A 314 -10.24 -17.20 -1.59
CA GLU A 314 -9.82 -18.28 -0.71
C GLU A 314 -10.70 -19.52 -0.84
N ASP A 315 -12.02 -19.37 -0.92
CA ASP A 315 -12.94 -20.49 -1.03
C ASP A 315 -12.67 -21.31 -2.31
N VAL A 316 -12.32 -20.63 -3.40
CA VAL A 316 -11.91 -21.28 -4.67
C VAL A 316 -10.63 -22.09 -4.51
N ARG A 317 -9.65 -21.61 -3.72
CA ARG A 317 -8.37 -22.30 -3.49
C ARG A 317 -8.53 -23.51 -2.58
N VAL A 318 -9.29 -23.36 -1.50
CA VAL A 318 -9.65 -24.46 -0.59
C VAL A 318 -10.35 -25.57 -1.36
N PHE A 319 -11.32 -25.20 -2.19
CA PHE A 319 -12.00 -26.12 -3.09
C PHE A 319 -11.02 -26.86 -4.03
N LYS A 320 -10.10 -26.15 -4.71
CA LYS A 320 -9.08 -26.80 -5.59
C LYS A 320 -8.20 -27.80 -4.84
N SER A 321 -7.77 -27.45 -3.62
CA SER A 321 -6.94 -28.34 -2.80
C SER A 321 -7.70 -29.59 -2.34
N ILE A 322 -8.96 -29.43 -1.93
CA ILE A 322 -9.84 -30.53 -1.54
C ILE A 322 -10.13 -31.44 -2.74
N ALA A 323 -10.57 -30.86 -3.86
CA ALA A 323 -10.84 -31.59 -5.10
C ALA A 323 -9.59 -32.33 -5.60
N GLY A 324 -8.43 -31.66 -5.62
CA GLY A 324 -7.15 -32.28 -5.98
C GLY A 324 -6.78 -33.45 -5.05
N THR A 325 -7.00 -33.30 -3.74
CA THR A 325 -6.75 -34.36 -2.76
C THR A 325 -7.70 -35.55 -2.97
N ALA A 326 -8.99 -35.30 -3.18
CA ALA A 326 -9.97 -36.33 -3.48
C ALA A 326 -9.63 -37.08 -4.77
N MET A 327 -9.20 -36.37 -5.83
CA MET A 327 -8.75 -36.98 -7.09
C MET A 327 -7.49 -37.83 -6.92
N VAL A 328 -6.52 -37.41 -6.10
CA VAL A 328 -5.33 -38.20 -5.79
C VAL A 328 -5.72 -39.51 -5.11
N TYR A 329 -6.50 -39.44 -4.04
CA TYR A 329 -6.91 -40.65 -3.30
C TYR A 329 -7.84 -41.56 -4.13
N GLY A 330 -8.85 -40.97 -4.78
CA GLY A 330 -9.79 -41.68 -5.65
C GLY A 330 -9.08 -42.32 -6.85
N GLY A 331 -8.17 -41.61 -7.49
CA GLY A 331 -7.36 -42.13 -8.60
C GLY A 331 -6.46 -43.29 -8.19
N LEU A 332 -5.76 -43.19 -7.05
CA LEU A 332 -4.91 -44.28 -6.54
C LEU A 332 -5.72 -45.51 -6.13
N THR A 333 -6.88 -45.34 -5.49
CA THR A 333 -7.76 -46.46 -5.13
C THR A 333 -8.36 -47.15 -6.35
N ALA A 334 -8.80 -46.39 -7.36
CA ALA A 334 -9.24 -46.94 -8.64
C ALA A 334 -8.12 -47.71 -9.34
N ALA A 335 -6.89 -47.17 -9.35
CA ALA A 335 -5.75 -47.85 -9.94
C ALA A 335 -5.42 -49.18 -9.24
N GLN A 336 -5.50 -49.22 -7.90
CA GLN A 336 -5.30 -50.44 -7.13
C GLN A 336 -6.41 -51.48 -7.39
N ALA A 337 -7.67 -51.04 -7.46
CA ALA A 337 -8.80 -51.92 -7.78
C ALA A 337 -8.70 -52.48 -9.20
N GLY A 338 -8.22 -51.69 -10.17
CA GLY A 338 -7.93 -52.13 -11.53
C GLY A 338 -6.84 -53.20 -11.55
N ALA A 339 -5.74 -52.98 -10.82
CA ALA A 339 -4.63 -53.94 -10.73
C ALA A 339 -5.05 -55.28 -10.10
N ASN A 340 -5.94 -55.26 -9.10
CA ASN A 340 -6.44 -56.48 -8.46
C ASN A 340 -7.41 -57.29 -9.34
N ASN A 341 -8.03 -56.65 -10.34
CA ASN A 341 -9.02 -57.26 -11.23
C ASN A 341 -8.49 -57.44 -12.68
N ASP A 342 -7.18 -57.27 -12.90
CA ASP A 342 -6.54 -57.29 -14.23
C ASP A 342 -7.18 -56.34 -15.26
N ASN A 343 -7.73 -55.21 -14.82
CA ASN A 343 -8.37 -54.21 -15.68
C ASN A 343 -7.43 -53.02 -15.94
N GLU A 344 -6.62 -53.15 -16.99
CA GLU A 344 -5.62 -52.14 -17.40
C GLU A 344 -6.22 -50.75 -17.65
N ALA A 345 -7.43 -50.68 -18.22
CA ALA A 345 -8.09 -49.40 -18.49
C ALA A 345 -8.42 -48.65 -17.18
N LEU A 346 -8.85 -49.37 -16.14
CA LEU A 346 -9.12 -48.79 -14.82
C LEU A 346 -7.82 -48.36 -14.11
N VAL A 347 -6.72 -49.09 -14.31
CA VAL A 347 -5.39 -48.69 -13.82
C VAL A 347 -4.94 -47.36 -14.43
N ILE A 348 -5.01 -47.26 -15.76
CA ILE A 348 -4.59 -46.05 -16.49
C ILE A 348 -5.47 -44.87 -16.10
N ALA A 349 -6.80 -45.05 -16.07
CA ALA A 349 -7.73 -44.00 -15.66
C ALA A 349 -7.43 -43.50 -14.23
N GLY A 350 -7.24 -44.42 -13.28
CA GLY A 350 -6.91 -44.06 -11.89
C GLY A 350 -5.58 -43.29 -11.76
N LEU A 351 -4.54 -43.71 -12.47
CA LEU A 351 -3.25 -43.00 -12.46
C LEU A 351 -3.33 -41.62 -13.11
N VAL A 352 -4.07 -41.47 -14.21
CA VAL A 352 -4.30 -40.17 -14.86
C VAL A 352 -5.05 -39.24 -13.93
N THR A 353 -6.13 -39.71 -13.28
CA THR A 353 -6.87 -38.91 -12.29
C THR A 353 -6.00 -38.50 -11.12
N ALA A 354 -5.15 -39.41 -10.60
CA ALA A 354 -4.25 -39.10 -9.51
C ALA A 354 -3.19 -38.06 -9.91
N LEU A 355 -2.64 -38.16 -11.12
CA LEU A 355 -1.69 -37.18 -11.64
C LEU A 355 -2.34 -35.80 -11.83
N SER A 356 -3.54 -35.75 -12.40
CA SER A 356 -4.32 -34.51 -12.53
C SER A 356 -4.62 -33.88 -11.17
N GLY A 357 -5.02 -34.69 -10.18
CA GLY A 357 -5.22 -34.23 -8.80
C GLY A 357 -3.93 -33.67 -8.17
N ALA A 358 -2.79 -34.32 -8.41
CA ALA A 358 -1.49 -33.84 -7.95
C ALA A 358 -1.08 -32.51 -8.63
N MET A 359 -1.37 -32.34 -9.93
CA MET A 359 -1.14 -31.09 -10.64
C MET A 359 -2.03 -29.95 -10.12
N LEU A 360 -3.32 -30.21 -9.93
CA LEU A 360 -4.26 -29.26 -9.31
C LEU A 360 -3.82 -28.85 -7.91
N LYS A 361 -3.30 -29.80 -7.13
CA LYS A 361 -2.76 -29.56 -5.80
C LYS A 361 -1.45 -28.77 -5.82
N ALA A 362 -0.55 -29.07 -6.75
CA ALA A 362 0.72 -28.36 -6.90
C ALA A 362 0.53 -26.87 -7.27
N THR A 363 -0.55 -26.55 -7.98
CA THR A 363 -0.93 -25.18 -8.33
C THR A 363 -1.80 -24.49 -7.28
N ALA A 364 -2.17 -25.20 -6.21
CA ALA A 364 -2.97 -24.68 -5.10
C ALA A 364 -2.15 -23.90 -4.05
N SER A 365 -0.82 -23.84 -4.16
CA SER A 365 0.02 -23.05 -3.23
C SER A 365 -0.48 -21.61 -3.16
N ALA A 366 -0.71 -21.12 -1.95
CA ALA A 366 -1.22 -19.78 -1.74
C ALA A 366 -0.21 -18.73 -2.21
N ASP A 367 -0.68 -17.76 -2.97
CA ASP A 367 0.08 -16.55 -3.24
C ASP A 367 0.13 -15.70 -1.97
N THR A 368 1.30 -15.66 -1.33
CA THR A 368 1.53 -14.94 -0.08
C THR A 368 1.98 -13.51 -0.30
N ARG A 369 2.02 -13.02 -1.54
CA ARG A 369 2.34 -11.62 -1.81
C ARG A 369 1.17 -10.72 -1.41
N TYR A 370 1.51 -9.60 -0.78
CA TYR A 370 0.58 -8.60 -0.27
C TYR A 370 1.26 -7.24 -0.23
N CYS A 371 0.46 -6.17 -0.18
CA CYS A 371 1.00 -4.82 -0.04
C CYS A 371 1.23 -4.46 1.44
N GLU A 372 2.48 -4.56 1.89
CA GLU A 372 2.87 -4.29 3.28
C GLU A 372 2.74 -2.81 3.71
N ALA A 373 2.63 -1.89 2.76
CA ALA A 373 2.46 -0.45 3.00
C ALA A 373 1.04 -0.06 3.45
N THR A 374 0.07 -0.97 3.34
CA THR A 374 -1.32 -0.71 3.72
C THR A 374 -1.45 -0.35 5.21
N ALA A 375 -2.42 0.50 5.54
CA ALA A 375 -2.77 0.82 6.92
C ALA A 375 -3.65 -0.25 7.52
N GLN A 376 -3.61 -0.38 8.84
CA GLN A 376 -4.58 -1.22 9.53
C GLN A 376 -5.96 -0.56 9.61
N ARG A 377 -6.00 0.76 9.78
CA ARG A 377 -7.25 1.50 9.94
C ARG A 377 -7.15 2.94 9.43
N TYR A 378 -8.31 3.52 9.16
CA TYR A 378 -8.47 4.88 8.65
C TYR A 378 -9.48 5.69 9.45
N TYR A 379 -9.23 6.99 9.54
CA TYR A 379 -10.09 8.01 10.10
C TYR A 379 -10.26 9.13 9.07
N VAL A 380 -11.40 9.80 9.08
CA VAL A 380 -11.68 10.96 8.23
C VAL A 380 -12.10 12.13 9.11
N VAL A 381 -11.44 13.27 8.95
CA VAL A 381 -11.59 14.44 9.81
C VAL A 381 -11.85 15.68 8.94
N PRO A 382 -13.11 16.12 8.80
CA PRO A 382 -13.42 17.43 8.24
C PRO A 382 -13.01 18.51 9.25
N LEU A 383 -12.24 19.50 8.79
CA LEU A 383 -11.70 20.59 9.60
C LEU A 383 -11.89 21.95 8.94
N LYS A 384 -12.11 22.96 9.76
CA LYS A 384 -12.00 24.37 9.39
C LYS A 384 -10.72 24.93 9.96
N LEU A 385 -9.69 25.01 9.13
CA LEU A 385 -8.38 25.50 9.54
C LEU A 385 -8.31 27.02 9.55
N GLU A 386 -7.53 27.52 10.48
CA GLU A 386 -7.10 28.91 10.56
C GLU A 386 -5.63 29.03 10.11
N PRO A 387 -5.23 30.10 9.42
CA PRO A 387 -3.85 30.30 9.02
C PRO A 387 -2.87 30.30 10.21
N GLY A 388 -1.71 29.67 10.04
CA GLY A 388 -0.63 29.64 11.02
C GLY A 388 -0.89 28.78 12.26
N LYS A 389 -1.96 27.98 12.28
CA LYS A 389 -2.28 27.08 13.39
C LYS A 389 -1.78 25.66 13.14
N THR A 390 -1.54 24.92 14.23
CA THR A 390 -1.12 23.51 14.17
C THR A 390 -2.29 22.58 14.42
N VAL A 391 -2.21 21.38 13.86
CA VAL A 391 -3.15 20.28 14.11
C VAL A 391 -2.41 19.14 14.77
N GLU A 392 -2.82 18.75 15.97
CA GLU A 392 -2.31 17.59 16.68
C GLU A 392 -3.25 16.40 16.49
N LEU A 393 -2.67 15.25 16.17
CA LEU A 393 -3.34 13.98 15.94
C LEU A 393 -2.80 12.94 16.92
N THR A 394 -3.66 12.20 17.61
CA THR A 394 -3.23 11.08 18.48
C THR A 394 -4.31 10.01 18.56
N ILE A 395 -3.95 8.73 18.48
CA ILE A 395 -4.87 7.62 18.74
C ILE A 395 -5.06 7.42 20.24
N SER A 396 -6.31 7.38 20.69
CA SER A 396 -6.70 7.18 22.10
C SER A 396 -6.01 5.96 22.70
N GLY A 397 -5.33 6.15 23.84
CA GLY A 397 -4.59 5.07 24.52
C GLY A 397 -3.29 4.65 23.84
N LYS A 398 -2.87 5.33 22.75
CA LYS A 398 -1.62 5.06 22.03
C LYS A 398 -0.82 6.37 21.89
N PRO A 399 -0.20 6.90 22.96
CA PRO A 399 0.63 8.12 22.88
C PRO A 399 1.75 8.00 21.84
N GLY A 400 2.20 6.75 21.59
CA GLY A 400 3.06 6.32 20.50
C GLY A 400 2.51 6.53 19.07
N SER A 401 1.42 7.27 18.88
CA SER A 401 0.90 7.69 17.57
C SER A 401 0.82 9.22 17.38
N ARG A 402 1.20 10.01 18.40
CA ARG A 402 1.10 11.46 18.39
C ARG A 402 1.88 12.10 17.23
N LEU A 403 1.23 12.99 16.49
CA LEU A 403 1.82 13.79 15.41
C LEU A 403 1.25 15.21 15.42
N VAL A 404 2.12 16.22 15.41
CA VAL A 404 1.76 17.63 15.27
C VAL A 404 2.09 18.08 13.85
N LEU A 405 1.05 18.34 13.07
CA LEU A 405 1.13 18.82 11.70
C LEU A 405 1.53 20.30 11.67
N ALA A 406 2.62 20.59 10.96
CA ALA A 406 3.16 21.93 10.77
C ALA A 406 2.92 22.42 9.33
N GLY A 407 2.82 23.75 9.18
CA GLY A 407 2.69 24.42 7.88
C GLY A 407 1.38 24.17 7.13
N LEU A 408 0.37 23.60 7.79
CA LEU A 408 -0.91 23.29 7.16
C LEU A 408 -1.85 24.50 7.26
N ASP A 409 -1.80 25.36 6.24
CA ASP A 409 -2.71 26.50 6.11
C ASP A 409 -3.99 26.12 5.33
N PRO A 410 -5.11 26.83 5.54
CA PRO A 410 -6.32 26.63 4.75
C PRO A 410 -6.07 26.89 3.25
N PRO A 411 -6.80 26.23 2.34
CA PRO A 411 -6.68 26.50 0.92
C PRO A 411 -7.16 27.92 0.59
N SER A 412 -6.62 28.52 -0.47
CA SER A 412 -7.04 29.84 -0.96
C SER A 412 -8.34 29.81 -1.77
N GLY A 413 -8.76 28.63 -2.23
CA GLY A 413 -9.94 28.45 -3.07
C GLY A 413 -11.20 28.04 -2.31
N PRO A 414 -12.36 27.99 -3.00
CA PRO A 414 -13.63 27.62 -2.38
C PRO A 414 -13.74 26.11 -2.06
N ARG A 415 -12.88 25.29 -2.66
CA ARG A 415 -12.85 23.84 -2.43
C ARG A 415 -11.96 23.52 -1.25
N ALA A 416 -12.37 22.54 -0.47
CA ALA A 416 -11.52 21.98 0.56
C ALA A 416 -10.27 21.35 -0.06
N GLN A 417 -9.17 21.40 0.68
CA GLN A 417 -7.99 20.58 0.37
C GLN A 417 -8.08 19.23 1.09
N LEU A 418 -7.45 18.19 0.54
CA LEU A 418 -7.27 16.91 1.23
C LEU A 418 -5.80 16.72 1.63
N ARG A 419 -5.57 16.15 2.81
CA ARG A 419 -4.25 15.64 3.24
C ARG A 419 -4.37 14.22 3.72
N TYR A 420 -3.59 13.33 3.10
CA TYR A 420 -3.36 11.99 3.64
C TYR A 420 -2.22 12.04 4.66
N VAL A 421 -2.47 11.48 5.85
CA VAL A 421 -1.53 11.52 6.97
C VAL A 421 -1.35 10.11 7.51
N ARG A 422 -0.13 9.56 7.42
CA ARG A 422 0.18 8.27 8.02
C ARG A 422 0.87 8.44 9.37
N LEU A 423 0.14 8.17 10.45
CA LEU A 423 0.69 8.27 11.79
C LEU A 423 1.78 7.22 12.01
N PRO A 424 2.86 7.57 12.72
CA PRO A 424 3.86 6.60 13.13
C PRO A 424 3.23 5.47 13.96
N THR A 425 3.73 4.26 13.77
CA THR A 425 3.29 3.06 14.50
C THR A 425 4.51 2.54 15.23
N GLY A 426 4.68 2.77 16.53
CA GLY A 426 5.86 2.24 17.22
C GLY A 426 5.93 2.66 18.69
N PRO A 427 6.58 1.86 19.54
CA PRO A 427 6.58 2.09 20.99
C PRO A 427 7.37 3.33 21.43
N ALA A 428 8.20 3.93 20.57
CA ALA A 428 9.15 4.98 20.94
C ALA A 428 8.86 6.34 20.26
N ILE A 429 7.71 6.98 20.55
CA ILE A 429 7.48 8.37 20.13
C ILE A 429 8.23 9.39 20.96
N GLU A 430 8.52 9.10 22.23
CA GLU A 430 9.31 9.99 23.07
C GLU A 430 10.70 10.29 22.48
N GLN A 431 11.11 9.52 21.45
CA GLN A 431 12.36 9.68 20.71
C GLN A 431 12.21 10.35 19.33
N ARG A 432 11.03 10.91 18.97
CA ARG A 432 10.82 11.55 17.66
C ARG A 432 10.52 13.05 17.81
N PRO A 433 11.54 13.90 18.00
CA PRO A 433 11.37 15.35 18.11
C PRO A 433 10.54 15.95 16.97
N TRP A 434 10.74 15.45 15.74
CA TRP A 434 10.01 15.91 14.56
C TRP A 434 8.49 15.67 14.64
N ALA A 435 8.04 14.61 15.32
CA ALA A 435 6.62 14.26 15.38
C ALA A 435 5.84 15.16 16.35
N THR A 436 6.51 15.75 17.34
CA THR A 436 5.86 16.54 18.40
C THR A 436 6.19 18.03 18.35
N SER A 437 7.14 18.43 17.52
CA SER A 437 7.64 19.79 17.40
C SER A 437 6.55 20.79 16.98
N GLY A 438 5.81 20.50 15.91
CA GLY A 438 4.86 21.43 15.29
C GLY A 438 5.51 22.69 14.68
N LYS A 439 6.85 22.82 14.74
CA LYS A 439 7.61 23.94 14.15
C LYS A 439 8.09 23.56 12.75
N VAL A 440 8.30 24.56 11.91
CA VAL A 440 9.02 24.41 10.64
C VAL A 440 10.42 24.99 10.84
N CYS A 441 11.46 24.20 10.58
CA CYS A 441 12.87 24.54 10.84
C CYS A 441 13.64 24.98 9.60
N TYR A 442 13.07 24.82 8.40
CA TYR A 442 13.66 25.18 7.11
C TYR A 442 12.70 26.01 6.26
N HIS A 443 13.23 26.92 5.45
CA HIS A 443 12.42 27.52 4.40
C HIS A 443 12.12 26.47 3.34
N THR A 444 10.85 26.36 2.96
CA THR A 444 10.35 25.42 1.94
C THR A 444 9.52 26.20 0.92
N PRO A 445 9.22 25.62 -0.26
CA PRO A 445 8.33 26.27 -1.24
C PRO A 445 6.94 26.60 -0.68
N TYR A 446 6.53 25.93 0.41
CA TYR A 446 5.18 26.03 0.95
C TYR A 446 5.08 26.82 2.26
N ALA A 447 6.18 26.99 3.01
CA ALA A 447 6.18 27.54 4.36
C ALA A 447 7.06 28.80 4.48
N LYS A 448 6.88 29.78 3.59
CA LYS A 448 7.69 31.01 3.58
C LYS A 448 7.51 31.85 4.84
N ALA A 449 6.28 31.97 5.34
CA ALA A 449 5.92 32.88 6.42
C ALA A 449 6.25 32.37 7.83
N THR A 450 6.64 31.10 7.98
CA THR A 450 6.75 30.45 9.30
C THR A 450 8.08 30.73 9.99
N ILE A 451 9.14 31.04 9.23
CA ILE A 451 10.49 31.27 9.77
C ILE A 451 10.90 32.71 9.48
N PRO A 452 11.35 33.49 10.47
CA PRO A 452 11.90 34.81 10.23
C PRO A 452 13.06 34.74 9.24
N LEU A 453 12.98 35.55 8.18
CA LEU A 453 14.04 35.64 7.19
C LEU A 453 15.26 36.33 7.82
N THR A 454 16.24 35.53 8.25
CA THR A 454 17.54 35.96 8.78
C THR A 454 18.65 35.54 7.82
N ALA A 455 19.83 36.14 7.89
CA ALA A 455 20.95 35.78 7.03
C ALA A 455 21.29 34.28 7.10
N ASP A 456 21.28 33.68 8.30
CA ASP A 456 21.55 32.25 8.50
C ASP A 456 20.42 31.36 7.98
N ALA A 457 19.16 31.75 8.22
CA ALA A 457 18.01 30.96 7.77
C ALA A 457 17.81 30.99 6.26
N ALA A 458 18.03 32.16 5.64
CA ALA A 458 17.89 32.36 4.20
C ALA A 458 19.02 31.71 3.40
N LYS A 459 20.17 31.43 4.03
CA LYS A 459 21.32 30.85 3.34
C LYS A 459 20.94 29.49 2.72
N PRO A 460 21.31 29.20 1.45
CA PRO A 460 20.98 27.93 0.80
C PRO A 460 21.62 26.75 1.52
N LEU A 461 20.96 25.58 1.50
CA LEU A 461 21.51 24.35 2.10
C LEU A 461 22.94 24.01 1.60
N PRO A 462 23.30 24.11 0.31
CA PRO A 462 24.68 23.85 -0.14
C PRO A 462 25.72 24.78 0.50
N ALA A 463 25.29 25.95 0.97
CA ALA A 463 26.14 26.91 1.66
C ALA A 463 26.07 26.75 3.19
N GLY A 464 25.47 25.67 3.71
CA GLY A 464 25.36 25.37 5.14
C GLY A 464 24.24 26.11 5.86
N GLY A 465 23.27 26.69 5.13
CA GLY A 465 22.13 27.38 5.71
C GLY A 465 20.91 26.49 5.97
N ARG A 466 19.71 27.10 6.02
CA ARG A 466 18.43 26.41 6.26
C ARG A 466 17.37 26.67 5.19
N ASP A 467 17.77 27.17 4.04
CA ASP A 467 16.86 27.32 2.90
C ASP A 467 16.91 26.07 2.02
N ALA A 468 15.83 25.28 2.08
CA ALA A 468 15.62 24.06 1.31
C ALA A 468 14.77 24.29 0.05
N ARG A 469 14.56 25.54 -0.37
CA ARG A 469 13.85 25.87 -1.61
C ARG A 469 14.73 25.61 -2.83
N PRO A 470 14.15 25.11 -3.95
CA PRO A 470 14.85 25.10 -5.23
C PRO A 470 15.17 26.54 -5.68
N PRO A 471 16.24 26.75 -6.47
CA PRO A 471 16.59 28.08 -6.94
C PRO A 471 15.45 28.70 -7.75
N SER A 472 15.07 29.93 -7.40
CA SER A 472 14.07 30.74 -8.09
C SER A 472 14.42 32.23 -7.95
N ASP A 473 13.77 33.10 -8.72
CA ASP A 473 13.92 34.55 -8.59
C ASP A 473 13.50 35.04 -7.20
N GLU A 474 12.50 34.40 -6.60
CA GLU A 474 12.06 34.70 -5.23
C GLU A 474 13.12 34.34 -4.19
N VAL A 475 13.74 33.16 -4.31
CA VAL A 475 14.84 32.75 -3.42
C VAL A 475 16.01 33.71 -3.57
N LEU A 476 16.37 34.09 -4.80
CA LEU A 476 17.42 35.07 -5.06
C LEU A 476 17.10 36.43 -4.41
N ALA A 477 15.86 36.91 -4.56
CA ALA A 477 15.44 38.17 -3.95
C ALA A 477 15.56 38.12 -2.41
N ASP A 478 15.09 37.05 -1.77
CA ASP A 478 15.20 36.85 -0.33
C ASP A 478 16.67 36.84 0.13
N LEU A 479 17.56 36.15 -0.60
CA LEU A 479 19.01 36.11 -0.33
C LEU A 479 19.66 37.49 -0.37
N LEU A 480 19.28 38.31 -1.35
CA LEU A 480 19.80 39.67 -1.52
C LEU A 480 19.28 40.61 -0.43
N VAL A 481 18.01 40.49 -0.03
CA VAL A 481 17.40 41.31 1.02
C VAL A 481 18.13 41.17 2.36
N VAL A 482 18.50 39.94 2.74
CA VAL A 482 19.21 39.70 4.02
C VAL A 482 20.73 39.61 3.86
N ASN A 483 21.24 39.84 2.66
CA ASN A 483 22.66 39.74 2.32
C ASN A 483 23.30 38.41 2.79
N ALA A 484 22.58 37.28 2.64
CA ALA A 484 23.03 35.97 3.11
C ALA A 484 24.23 35.43 2.31
N VAL A 485 24.28 35.75 1.01
CA VAL A 485 25.41 35.42 0.11
C VAL A 485 25.72 36.65 -0.75
N PRO A 486 26.71 37.46 -0.37
CA PRO A 486 27.03 38.70 -1.09
C PRO A 486 27.33 38.46 -2.57
N ASN A 487 26.80 39.32 -3.44
CA ASN A 487 27.03 39.29 -4.90
C ASN A 487 26.56 38.02 -5.61
N ILE A 488 25.67 37.22 -5.01
CA ILE A 488 25.11 36.05 -5.69
C ILE A 488 24.23 36.46 -6.88
N THR A 489 24.44 35.80 -8.02
CA THR A 489 23.55 35.90 -9.19
C THR A 489 22.68 34.66 -9.30
N TYR A 490 21.58 34.73 -10.06
CA TYR A 490 20.73 33.57 -10.31
C TYR A 490 21.51 32.38 -10.90
N GLY A 491 22.40 32.66 -11.88
CA GLY A 491 23.27 31.65 -12.47
C GLY A 491 24.23 31.02 -11.45
N SER A 492 24.79 31.82 -10.54
CA SER A 492 25.68 31.32 -9.48
C SER A 492 24.92 30.45 -8.47
N LEU A 493 23.68 30.83 -8.14
CA LEU A 493 22.80 30.03 -7.28
C LEU A 493 22.50 28.67 -7.92
N ILE A 494 22.10 28.64 -9.19
CA ILE A 494 21.87 27.38 -9.92
C ILE A 494 23.14 26.52 -9.95
N GLU A 495 24.29 27.13 -10.26
CA GLU A 495 25.55 26.38 -10.38
C GLU A 495 25.96 25.76 -9.03
N MET A 496 25.66 26.43 -7.92
CA MET A 496 25.86 25.89 -6.57
C MET A 496 25.08 24.58 -6.37
N TYR A 497 23.80 24.55 -6.75
CA TYR A 497 22.98 23.34 -6.66
C TYR A 497 23.43 22.24 -7.63
N ARG A 498 23.83 22.61 -8.86
CA ARG A 498 24.32 21.67 -9.87
C ARG A 498 25.62 20.99 -9.46
N ARG A 499 26.54 21.71 -8.83
CA ARG A 499 27.81 21.16 -8.32
C ARG A 499 27.59 20.00 -7.34
N GLU A 500 26.53 20.11 -6.53
CA GLU A 500 26.12 19.08 -5.58
C GLU A 500 25.32 17.93 -6.22
N LYS A 501 25.02 18.04 -7.53
CA LYS A 501 24.20 17.09 -8.31
C LYS A 501 22.81 16.90 -7.71
N TRP A 502 22.20 17.99 -7.24
CA TRP A 502 20.84 17.96 -6.71
C TRP A 502 19.81 18.02 -7.82
N LEU A 503 18.68 17.33 -7.60
CA LEU A 503 17.55 17.24 -8.49
C LEU A 503 16.47 18.20 -7.96
N LEU A 504 16.13 19.22 -8.75
CA LEU A 504 15.38 20.39 -8.29
C LEU A 504 13.87 20.16 -8.38
N THR A 505 13.45 19.39 -9.38
CA THR A 505 12.04 19.18 -9.74
C THR A 505 11.71 17.69 -9.87
N ILE A 506 10.43 17.35 -9.91
CA ILE A 506 9.96 15.98 -10.19
C ILE A 506 10.36 15.55 -11.62
N GLN A 507 10.42 16.51 -12.56
CA GLN A 507 10.81 16.28 -13.94
C GLN A 507 12.29 15.85 -14.05
N ASP A 508 13.16 16.46 -13.24
CA ASP A 508 14.58 16.05 -13.14
C ASP A 508 14.75 14.60 -12.62
N GLN A 509 13.67 14.02 -12.10
CA GLN A 509 13.61 12.69 -11.50
C GLN A 509 12.70 11.74 -12.30
N TYR A 510 12.41 12.07 -13.55
CA TYR A 510 11.60 11.24 -14.46
C TYR A 510 10.21 10.89 -13.89
N GLY A 511 9.56 11.83 -13.21
CA GLY A 511 8.24 11.62 -12.62
C GLY A 511 8.28 10.92 -11.25
N ARG A 512 9.44 10.39 -10.85
CA ARG A 512 9.66 9.79 -9.53
C ARG A 512 10.16 10.86 -8.55
N VAL A 513 10.29 10.50 -7.28
CA VAL A 513 10.97 11.36 -6.29
C VAL A 513 12.09 10.57 -5.63
N GLY A 514 13.26 11.16 -5.45
CA GLY A 514 14.39 10.54 -4.75
C GLY A 514 14.26 10.77 -3.25
N LEU A 515 15.26 10.33 -2.50
CA LEU A 515 15.40 10.74 -1.11
C LEU A 515 15.71 12.24 -1.05
N HIS A 516 15.14 12.95 -0.06
CA HIS A 516 15.37 14.38 0.11
C HIS A 516 16.82 14.66 0.56
N VAL A 517 17.38 15.81 0.21
CA VAL A 517 18.76 16.19 0.60
C VAL A 517 18.97 16.21 2.12
N LEU A 518 17.93 16.55 2.89
CA LEU A 518 17.96 16.52 4.36
C LEU A 518 18.04 15.10 4.95
N GLU A 519 17.80 14.08 4.13
CA GLU A 519 17.97 12.66 4.49
C GLU A 519 19.21 12.05 3.80
N GLY A 520 20.11 12.89 3.28
CA GLY A 520 21.30 12.42 2.56
C GLY A 520 21.05 12.01 1.10
N GLY A 521 19.86 12.28 0.57
CA GLY A 521 19.53 12.07 -0.82
C GLY A 521 20.01 13.19 -1.75
N ARG A 522 19.33 13.33 -2.90
CA ARG A 522 19.62 14.34 -3.92
C ARG A 522 18.41 15.18 -4.32
N SER A 523 17.22 14.84 -3.85
CA SER A 523 16.00 15.54 -4.21
C SER A 523 15.81 16.79 -3.36
N LEU A 524 15.47 17.92 -4.00
CA LEU A 524 14.94 19.11 -3.32
C LEU A 524 13.41 19.19 -3.35
N VAL A 525 12.75 18.19 -3.93
CA VAL A 525 11.29 18.16 -3.96
C VAL A 525 10.80 17.98 -2.53
N SER A 526 10.07 18.97 -2.04
CA SER A 526 9.50 18.98 -0.69
C SER A 526 8.15 18.25 -0.68
N PRO A 527 7.84 17.47 0.36
CA PRO A 527 6.48 16.94 0.55
C PRO A 527 5.52 18.10 0.85
N LEU A 528 4.22 17.85 0.70
CA LEU A 528 3.20 18.84 1.04
C LEU A 528 3.13 19.10 2.54
N PRO A 529 2.89 20.34 2.99
CA PRO A 529 2.64 20.64 4.40
C PRO A 529 1.44 19.88 4.95
N GLY A 530 1.44 19.65 6.26
CA GLY A 530 0.42 18.86 6.94
C GLY A 530 0.46 17.37 6.63
N THR A 531 1.60 16.85 6.18
CA THR A 531 1.85 15.41 5.99
C THR A 531 2.92 14.91 6.94
N THR A 532 3.02 13.58 7.10
CA THR A 532 4.02 12.96 7.96
C THR A 532 5.45 13.23 7.46
N GLY A 533 5.70 13.10 6.15
CA GLY A 533 7.03 13.37 5.59
C GLY A 533 7.44 14.83 5.74
N PHE A 534 6.50 15.79 5.64
CA PHE A 534 6.81 17.20 5.90
C PHE A 534 7.20 17.45 7.36
N ALA A 535 6.44 16.91 8.32
CA ALA A 535 6.79 16.99 9.74
C ALA A 535 8.15 16.34 10.02
N ARG A 536 8.41 15.17 9.44
CA ARG A 536 9.68 14.43 9.58
C ARG A 536 10.88 15.20 9.02
N LEU A 537 10.74 15.77 7.81
CA LEU A 537 11.81 16.49 7.13
C LEU A 537 12.06 17.88 7.69
N PHE A 538 11.01 18.65 7.99
CA PHE A 538 11.16 20.06 8.33
C PHE A 538 10.82 20.36 9.78
N GLY A 539 10.29 19.40 10.55
CA GLY A 539 9.94 19.56 11.96
C GLY A 539 11.11 19.47 12.94
N GLN A 540 12.31 19.18 12.46
CA GLN A 540 13.52 19.02 13.27
C GLN A 540 14.71 19.69 12.60
N ILE A 541 15.77 19.95 13.37
CA ILE A 541 17.06 20.40 12.84
C ILE A 541 17.87 19.16 12.43
N HIS A 542 18.50 19.22 11.26
CA HIS A 542 19.36 18.17 10.73
C HIS A 542 20.83 18.57 10.91
N PRO A 543 21.77 17.62 10.87
CA PRO A 543 23.19 17.95 10.76
C PRO A 543 23.42 18.91 9.58
N ALA A 544 24.34 19.85 9.76
CA ALA A 544 24.71 20.78 8.69
C ALA A 544 25.13 19.98 7.45
N TYR A 545 24.59 20.38 6.29
CA TYR A 545 24.96 19.77 5.02
C TYR A 545 26.46 19.94 4.79
N ARG A 546 27.14 18.85 4.44
CA ARG A 546 28.54 18.87 4.00
C ARG A 546 28.54 18.66 2.49
N GLY A 547 29.06 19.65 1.77
CA GLY A 547 29.17 19.58 0.32
C GLY A 547 29.94 18.33 -0.12
N LYS A 548 29.51 17.68 -1.19
CA LYS A 548 30.28 16.59 -1.82
C LYS A 548 31.49 17.12 -2.59
N SER A 549 31.54 18.44 -2.76
CA SER A 549 32.62 19.16 -3.45
C SER A 549 33.75 19.62 -2.53
N GLU A 550 33.59 19.48 -1.21
CA GLU A 550 34.64 19.64 -0.19
C GLU A 550 35.33 18.30 0.09
#